data_AF-A0A933M0Q4-F1
#
_entry.id   AF-A0A933M0Q4-F1
#
_cell.length_a   1.000
_cell.length_b   1.000
_cell.length_c   1.000
_cell.angle_alpha   90.00
_cell.angle_beta   90.00
_cell.angle_gamma   90.00
#
_symmetry.space_group_name_H-M   'P 1'
#
loop_
_entity.id
_entity.type
_entity.pdbx_description
1 polymer ?
#
loop_
_entity_poly.entity_id
_entity_poly.type
_entity_poly.pdbx_seq_one_letter_code
_entity_poly.pdbx_strand_id
1 'polypeptide(L)'
;MQSRKIIIIGLKTLIIAAALVIATFYLLNLYGPFQENRDRINKLKPMIAEAKELNISFEQVMSESGKFTEKHVIWCIQNIAEDQVFCRGDLKKRLSVSNHWDMQVHAGGKHSVCTDMLLKIKSAKTTSTKTSVVNVEFISAME
;
A
#
# COMPACT_ATOMS: atom_id res chain seq x y z
N MET A 1 -23.49 57.15 -20.27
CA MET A 1 -22.46 56.17 -20.70
C MET A 1 -21.54 55.68 -19.57
N GLN A 2 -21.25 56.51 -18.56
CA GLN A 2 -20.35 56.21 -17.43
C GLN A 2 -20.89 55.13 -16.47
N SER A 3 -22.18 55.15 -16.14
CA SER A 3 -22.80 54.19 -15.19
C SER A 3 -22.80 52.74 -15.67
N ARG A 4 -22.94 52.50 -17.00
CA ARG A 4 -22.84 51.16 -17.59
C ARG A 4 -21.43 50.56 -17.46
N LYS A 5 -20.38 51.39 -17.56
CA LYS A 5 -19.00 50.94 -17.39
C LYS A 5 -18.72 50.53 -15.94
N ILE A 6 -19.26 51.26 -14.96
CA ILE A 6 -19.12 50.97 -13.53
C ILE A 6 -19.82 49.65 -13.16
N ILE A 7 -21.02 49.40 -13.70
CA ILE A 7 -21.76 48.15 -13.47
C ILE A 7 -21.01 46.94 -14.05
N ILE A 8 -20.44 47.07 -15.25
CA ILE A 8 -19.66 45.98 -15.87
C ILE A 8 -18.36 45.71 -15.11
N ILE A 9 -17.69 46.75 -14.61
CA ILE A 9 -16.47 46.59 -13.80
C ILE A 9 -16.80 45.90 -12.48
N GLY A 10 -17.87 46.30 -11.80
CA GLY A 10 -18.33 45.68 -10.55
C GLY A 10 -18.76 44.22 -10.71
N LEU A 11 -19.39 43.87 -11.84
CA LEU A 11 -19.77 42.49 -12.12
C LEU A 11 -18.53 41.60 -12.39
N LYS A 12 -17.53 42.13 -13.12
CA LYS A 12 -16.28 41.41 -13.39
C LYS A 12 -15.48 41.14 -12.12
N THR A 13 -15.36 42.13 -11.22
CA THR A 13 -14.65 41.94 -9.95
C THR A 13 -15.35 40.93 -9.05
N LEU A 14 -16.69 40.91 -9.04
CA LEU A 14 -17.47 39.94 -8.26
C LEU A 14 -17.32 38.51 -8.81
N ILE A 15 -17.28 38.33 -10.14
CA ILE A 15 -17.00 37.02 -10.76
C ILE A 15 -15.58 36.54 -10.43
N ILE A 16 -14.58 37.43 -10.48
CA ILE A 16 -13.20 37.08 -10.15
C ILE A 16 -13.07 36.70 -8.67
N ALA A 17 -13.72 37.45 -7.78
CA ALA A 17 -13.73 37.14 -6.35
C ALA A 17 -14.42 35.80 -6.06
N ALA A 18 -15.56 35.53 -6.70
CA ALA A 18 -16.25 34.25 -6.58
C ALA A 18 -15.39 33.08 -7.10
N ALA A 19 -14.73 33.24 -8.24
CA ALA A 19 -13.83 32.25 -8.81
C ALA A 19 -12.62 31.96 -7.89
N LEU A 20 -12.05 32.99 -7.26
CA LEU A 20 -10.98 32.84 -6.27
C LEU A 20 -11.44 32.05 -5.04
N VAL A 21 -12.59 32.39 -4.46
CA VAL A 21 -13.14 31.66 -3.30
C VAL A 21 -13.39 30.19 -3.65
N ILE A 22 -13.95 29.91 -4.82
CA ILE A 22 -14.17 28.55 -5.30
C ILE A 22 -12.83 27.82 -5.48
N ALA A 23 -11.84 28.46 -6.11
CA ALA A 23 -10.51 27.86 -6.30
C ALA A 23 -9.81 27.56 -4.97
N THR A 24 -9.87 28.47 -3.99
CA THR A 24 -9.30 28.25 -2.66
C THR A 24 -10.01 27.11 -1.94
N PHE A 25 -11.35 27.02 -2.06
CA PHE A 25 -12.11 25.92 -1.49
C PHE A 25 -11.67 24.56 -2.06
N TYR A 26 -11.50 24.44 -3.38
CA TYR A 26 -11.00 23.21 -3.98
C TYR A 26 -9.55 22.89 -3.59
N LEU A 27 -8.68 23.90 -3.54
CA LEU A 27 -7.28 23.72 -3.13
C LEU A 27 -7.17 23.21 -1.68
N LEU A 28 -7.96 23.74 -0.76
CA LEU A 28 -7.97 23.29 0.63
C LEU A 28 -8.50 21.85 0.77
N ASN A 29 -9.52 21.48 0.00
CA ASN A 29 -10.05 20.11 0.01
C ASN A 29 -9.05 19.08 -0.55
N LEU A 30 -8.21 19.48 -1.51
CA LEU A 30 -7.18 18.60 -2.08
C LEU A 30 -5.90 18.53 -1.22
N TYR A 31 -5.63 19.56 -0.41
CA TYR A 31 -4.39 19.66 0.36
C TYR A 31 -4.25 18.54 1.41
N GLY A 32 -5.31 18.25 2.17
CA GLY A 32 -5.31 17.20 3.20
C GLY A 32 -4.97 15.82 2.63
N PRO A 33 -5.75 15.29 1.66
CA PRO A 33 -5.46 14.00 1.03
C PRO A 33 -4.08 13.94 0.37
N PHE A 34 -3.61 15.05 -0.20
CA PHE A 34 -2.27 15.11 -0.78
C PHE A 34 -1.18 14.97 0.28
N GLN A 35 -1.33 15.65 1.42
CA GLN A 35 -0.38 15.56 2.53
C GLN A 35 -0.37 14.15 3.13
N GLU A 36 -1.53 13.57 3.39
CA GLU A 36 -1.65 12.19 3.89
C GLU A 36 -0.98 11.17 2.95
N ASN A 37 -1.22 11.28 1.64
CA ASN A 37 -0.58 10.39 0.68
C ASN A 37 0.94 10.59 0.64
N ARG A 38 1.42 11.83 0.73
CA ARG A 38 2.85 12.14 0.77
C ARG A 38 3.51 11.56 2.01
N ASP A 39 2.88 11.70 3.17
CA ASP A 39 3.37 11.16 4.44
C ASP A 39 3.37 9.63 4.43
N ARG A 40 2.33 9.01 3.88
CA ARG A 40 2.29 7.57 3.63
C ARG A 40 3.46 7.11 2.76
N ILE A 41 3.69 7.76 1.60
CA ILE A 41 4.81 7.44 0.71
C ILE A 41 6.15 7.59 1.43
N ASN A 42 6.34 8.69 2.18
CA ASN A 42 7.57 8.94 2.91
C ASN A 42 7.82 7.88 3.99
N LYS A 43 6.76 7.37 4.64
CA LYS A 43 6.84 6.28 5.61
C LYS A 43 7.20 4.93 4.96
N LEU A 44 6.65 4.64 3.78
CA LEU A 44 6.87 3.38 3.07
C LEU A 44 8.23 3.31 2.35
N LYS A 45 8.74 4.45 1.85
CA LYS A 45 10.01 4.53 1.13
C LYS A 45 11.18 3.79 1.80
N PRO A 46 11.52 4.02 3.07
CA PRO A 46 12.63 3.32 3.71
C PRO A 46 12.40 1.81 3.82
N MET A 47 11.17 1.37 4.06
CA MET A 47 10.80 -0.05 4.15
C MET A 47 10.92 -0.75 2.78
N ILE A 48 10.49 -0.06 1.71
CA ILE A 48 10.64 -0.54 0.34
C ILE A 48 12.12 -0.61 -0.04
N ALA A 49 12.92 0.38 0.34
CA ALA A 49 14.36 0.37 0.09
C ALA A 49 15.04 -0.80 0.80
N GLU A 50 14.75 -1.02 2.09
CA GLU A 50 15.24 -2.17 2.85
C GLU A 50 14.84 -3.49 2.18
N ALA A 51 13.57 -3.65 1.82
CA ALA A 51 13.08 -4.88 1.20
C ALA A 51 13.77 -5.17 -0.14
N LYS A 52 14.02 -4.15 -0.96
CA LYS A 52 14.73 -4.27 -2.24
C LYS A 52 16.22 -4.56 -2.07
N GLU A 53 16.87 -3.93 -1.10
CA GLU A 53 18.28 -4.12 -0.81
C GLU A 53 18.55 -5.53 -0.28
N LEU A 54 17.73 -6.00 0.68
CA LEU A 54 17.89 -7.32 1.26
C LEU A 54 17.48 -8.44 0.29
N ASN A 55 16.50 -8.19 -0.59
CA ASN A 55 15.99 -9.12 -1.60
C ASN A 55 15.79 -10.55 -1.06
N ILE A 56 15.22 -10.66 0.14
CA ILE A 56 15.11 -11.93 0.87
C ILE A 56 14.03 -12.78 0.22
N SER A 57 14.33 -14.05 -0.08
CA SER A 57 13.36 -15.01 -0.58
C SER A 57 12.62 -15.74 0.54
N PHE A 58 11.46 -16.33 0.22
CA PHE A 58 10.71 -17.17 1.15
C PHE A 58 11.56 -18.33 1.68
N GLU A 59 12.34 -18.96 0.80
CA GLU A 59 13.22 -20.09 1.13
C GLU A 59 14.30 -19.67 2.12
N GLN A 60 14.90 -18.49 1.94
CA GLN A 60 15.90 -17.96 2.86
C GLN A 60 15.33 -17.72 4.26
N VAL A 61 14.10 -17.19 4.36
CA VAL A 61 13.41 -17.01 5.64
C VAL A 61 13.14 -18.33 6.33
N MET A 62 12.82 -19.37 5.56
CA MET A 62 12.60 -20.72 6.09
C MET A 62 13.89 -21.43 6.50
N SER A 63 15.00 -21.26 5.76
CA SER A 63 16.28 -21.90 6.08
C SER A 63 17.01 -21.24 7.25
N GLU A 64 16.85 -19.93 7.41
CA GLU A 64 17.54 -19.12 8.44
C GLU A 64 16.52 -18.55 9.43
N SER A 65 15.71 -19.45 10.00
CA SER A 65 14.64 -19.09 10.94
C SER A 65 15.15 -18.17 12.05
N GLY A 66 14.55 -16.99 12.17
CA GLY A 66 14.87 -15.99 13.19
C GLY A 66 15.77 -14.84 12.70
N LYS A 67 16.67 -15.07 11.73
CA LYS A 67 17.62 -14.04 11.26
C LYS A 67 16.94 -12.84 10.61
N PHE A 68 15.86 -13.09 9.88
CA PHE A 68 15.10 -12.07 9.15
C PHE A 68 13.87 -11.56 9.90
N THR A 69 13.77 -11.84 11.21
CA THR A 69 12.67 -11.36 12.03
C THR A 69 12.66 -9.83 12.05
N GLU A 70 11.46 -9.24 11.96
CA GLU A 70 11.19 -7.80 11.86
C GLU A 70 11.72 -7.13 10.58
N LYS A 71 12.26 -7.88 9.63
CA LYS A 71 12.69 -7.37 8.32
C LYS A 71 11.53 -7.21 7.35
N HIS A 72 11.64 -6.20 6.49
CA HIS A 72 10.68 -5.95 5.43
C HIS A 72 11.05 -6.72 4.17
N VAL A 73 10.04 -7.26 3.48
CA VAL A 73 10.18 -7.97 2.20
C VAL A 73 9.08 -7.54 1.25
N ILE A 74 9.36 -7.63 -0.05
CA ILE A 74 8.35 -7.47 -1.10
C ILE A 74 8.21 -8.82 -1.78
N TRP A 75 7.05 -9.45 -1.62
CA TRP A 75 6.74 -10.73 -2.23
C TRP A 75 5.44 -10.66 -3.01
N CYS A 76 5.35 -11.44 -4.09
CA CYS A 76 4.12 -11.62 -4.84
C CYS A 76 3.20 -12.55 -4.04
N ILE A 77 2.07 -12.05 -3.54
CA ILE A 77 1.15 -12.79 -2.67
C ILE A 77 -0.19 -13.03 -3.36
N GLN A 78 -0.68 -14.26 -3.23
CA GLN A 78 -2.06 -14.63 -3.51
C GLN A 78 -2.80 -14.72 -2.18
N ASN A 79 -3.86 -13.95 -2.01
CA ASN A 79 -4.69 -13.91 -0.80
C ASN A 79 -6.11 -14.32 -1.16
N ILE A 80 -6.50 -15.56 -0.87
CA ILE A 80 -7.84 -16.09 -1.18
C ILE A 80 -8.78 -15.90 0.02
N ALA A 81 -8.29 -16.25 1.20
CA ALA A 81 -8.99 -16.17 2.48
C ALA A 81 -7.96 -16.05 3.63
N GLU A 82 -8.43 -15.83 4.86
CA GLU A 82 -7.59 -15.61 6.05
C GLU A 82 -6.52 -16.69 6.25
N ASP A 83 -6.89 -17.94 6.04
CA ASP A 83 -6.00 -19.07 6.19
C ASP A 83 -5.37 -19.51 4.85
N GLN A 84 -5.71 -18.85 3.74
CA GLN A 84 -5.30 -19.20 2.38
C GLN A 84 -4.51 -18.06 1.73
N VAL A 85 -3.35 -17.79 2.31
CA VAL A 85 -2.39 -16.81 1.81
C VAL A 85 -1.12 -17.52 1.36
N PHE A 86 -0.70 -17.30 0.10
CA PHE A 86 0.38 -18.05 -0.55
C PHE A 86 1.38 -17.12 -1.22
N CYS A 87 2.67 -17.40 -1.03
CA CYS A 87 3.73 -16.71 -1.77
C CYS A 87 3.82 -17.28 -3.20
N ARG A 88 3.74 -16.41 -4.21
CA ARG A 88 3.71 -16.72 -5.65
C ARG A 88 2.60 -17.70 -6.07
N GLY A 89 1.54 -17.80 -5.28
CA GLY A 89 0.47 -18.79 -5.49
C GLY A 89 0.89 -20.25 -5.28
N ASP A 90 2.04 -20.50 -4.64
CA ASP A 90 2.49 -21.85 -4.32
C ASP A 90 1.87 -22.32 -3.00
N LEU A 91 1.04 -23.36 -3.07
CA LEU A 91 0.36 -23.96 -1.91
C LEU A 91 1.33 -24.47 -0.83
N LYS A 92 2.60 -24.74 -1.17
CA LYS A 92 3.64 -25.13 -0.22
C LYS A 92 4.25 -23.96 0.54
N LYS A 93 4.04 -22.73 0.07
CA LYS A 93 4.60 -21.49 0.62
C LYS A 93 3.51 -20.67 1.31
N ARG A 94 2.92 -21.26 2.35
CA ARG A 94 1.82 -20.65 3.08
C ARG A 94 2.32 -19.51 3.98
N LEU A 95 1.53 -18.46 4.05
CA LEU A 95 1.72 -17.33 4.95
C LEU A 95 0.60 -17.29 5.99
N SER A 96 0.92 -16.84 7.18
CA SER A 96 -0.07 -16.44 8.20
C SER A 96 0.07 -14.95 8.41
N VAL A 97 -1.01 -14.20 8.21
CA VAL A 97 -0.97 -12.73 8.25
C VAL A 97 -1.60 -12.24 9.55
N SER A 98 -0.87 -11.52 10.39
CA SER A 98 -1.34 -11.08 11.70
C SER A 98 -2.49 -10.07 11.64
N ASN A 99 -2.52 -9.24 10.59
CA ASN A 99 -3.54 -8.24 10.31
C ASN A 99 -4.22 -8.52 8.96
N HIS A 100 -4.73 -9.74 8.79
CA HIS A 100 -5.34 -10.17 7.52
C HIS A 100 -6.47 -9.26 7.04
N TRP A 101 -7.25 -8.68 7.95
CA TRP A 101 -8.36 -7.77 7.63
C TRP A 101 -7.94 -6.50 6.87
N ASP A 102 -6.68 -6.06 6.98
CA ASP A 102 -6.12 -4.94 6.21
C ASP A 102 -5.71 -5.34 4.80
N MET A 103 -5.55 -6.64 4.56
CA MET A 103 -4.96 -7.18 3.36
C MET A 103 -6.03 -7.45 2.30
N GLN A 104 -5.88 -6.82 1.14
CA GLN A 104 -6.83 -7.01 0.04
C GLN A 104 -6.84 -8.45 -0.46
N VAL A 105 -8.04 -8.99 -0.71
CA VAL A 105 -8.22 -10.31 -1.30
C VAL A 105 -7.78 -10.27 -2.76
N HIS A 106 -6.86 -11.15 -3.12
CA HIS A 106 -6.37 -11.36 -4.47
C HIS A 106 -6.27 -12.86 -4.75
N ALA A 107 -7.34 -13.43 -5.29
CA ALA A 107 -7.41 -14.86 -5.62
C ALA A 107 -6.62 -15.23 -6.91
N GLY A 108 -6.09 -14.23 -7.63
CA GLY A 108 -5.48 -14.43 -8.94
C GLY A 108 -6.52 -14.54 -10.07
N GLY A 109 -6.07 -14.37 -11.31
CA GLY A 109 -6.88 -14.43 -12.51
C GLY A 109 -6.06 -14.85 -13.73
N LYS A 110 -6.63 -14.70 -14.94
CA LYS A 110 -5.96 -15.12 -16.20
C LYS A 110 -4.63 -14.42 -16.46
N HIS A 111 -4.44 -13.21 -15.93
CA HIS A 111 -3.31 -12.33 -16.26
C HIS A 111 -2.29 -12.18 -15.13
N SER A 112 -2.65 -12.49 -13.89
CA SER A 112 -1.73 -12.52 -12.75
C SER A 112 -2.24 -13.46 -11.68
N VAL A 113 -1.33 -14.22 -11.06
CA VAL A 113 -1.66 -15.17 -9.98
C VAL A 113 -1.55 -14.51 -8.59
N CYS A 114 -0.79 -13.42 -8.49
CA CYS A 114 -0.49 -12.75 -7.23
C CYS A 114 -0.21 -11.26 -7.43
N THR A 115 -0.15 -10.50 -6.35
CA THR A 115 0.22 -9.07 -6.33
C THR A 115 1.42 -8.85 -5.44
N ASP A 116 2.36 -8.00 -5.84
CA ASP A 116 3.49 -7.64 -4.99
C ASP A 116 3.01 -6.88 -3.76
N MET A 117 3.41 -7.33 -2.58
CA MET A 117 3.03 -6.73 -1.31
C MET A 117 4.25 -6.53 -0.43
N LEU A 118 4.30 -5.36 0.22
CA LEU A 118 5.24 -5.07 1.28
C LEU A 118 4.75 -5.70 2.57
N LEU A 119 5.57 -6.59 3.11
CA LEU A 119 5.30 -7.38 4.30
C LEU A 119 6.44 -7.19 5.30
N LYS A 120 6.14 -7.43 6.57
CA LYS A 120 7.12 -7.52 7.64
C LYS A 120 7.14 -8.92 8.23
N ILE A 121 8.30 -9.55 8.27
CA ILE A 121 8.46 -10.91 8.78
C ILE A 121 8.35 -10.91 10.30
N LYS A 122 7.51 -11.77 10.87
CA LYS A 122 7.37 -11.95 12.32
C LYS A 122 8.04 -13.20 12.82
N SER A 123 7.89 -14.30 12.09
CA SER A 123 8.56 -15.57 12.42
C SER A 123 8.42 -16.54 11.26
N ALA A 124 9.31 -17.54 11.20
CA ALA A 124 9.18 -18.68 10.31
C ALA A 124 9.03 -19.95 11.15
N LYS A 125 8.14 -20.87 10.76
CA LYS A 125 8.04 -22.18 11.40
C LYS A 125 7.67 -23.25 10.40
N THR A 126 8.20 -24.44 10.61
CA THR A 126 7.74 -25.65 9.94
C THR A 126 6.71 -26.33 10.83
N THR A 127 5.52 -26.53 10.32
CA THR A 127 4.45 -27.23 11.05
C THR A 127 4.71 -28.74 11.10
N SER A 128 4.02 -29.45 12.00
CA SER A 128 4.10 -30.91 12.14
C SER A 128 3.76 -31.67 10.85
N THR A 129 2.98 -31.05 9.95
CA THR A 129 2.64 -31.57 8.61
C THR A 129 3.71 -31.27 7.55
N LYS A 130 4.90 -30.81 7.95
CA LYS A 130 5.99 -30.35 7.06
C LYS A 130 5.60 -29.20 6.12
N THR A 131 4.51 -28.49 6.44
CA THR A 131 4.13 -27.29 5.71
C THR A 131 4.90 -26.11 6.27
N SER A 132 5.66 -25.43 5.41
CA SER A 132 6.38 -24.20 5.72
C SER A 132 5.37 -23.06 5.88
N VAL A 133 5.35 -22.44 7.06
CA VAL A 133 4.48 -21.29 7.34
C VAL A 133 5.34 -20.13 7.82
N VAL A 134 5.30 -19.02 7.09
CA VAL A 134 5.92 -17.76 7.53
C VAL A 134 4.81 -16.85 8.06
N ASN A 135 4.95 -16.42 9.31
CA ASN A 135 4.09 -15.40 9.90
C ASN A 135 4.60 -14.03 9.48
N VAL A 136 3.70 -13.21 8.95
CA VAL A 136 3.99 -11.87 8.44
C VAL A 136 2.93 -10.88 8.92
N GLU A 137 3.29 -9.60 8.91
CA GLU A 137 2.39 -8.47 9.04
C GLU A 137 2.30 -7.78 7.68
N PHE A 138 1.08 -7.51 7.21
CA PHE A 138 0.83 -6.79 5.97
C PHE A 138 1.03 -5.29 6.20
N ILE A 139 1.78 -4.64 5.31
CA ILE A 139 2.05 -3.19 5.38
C ILE A 139 1.35 -2.44 4.25
N SER A 140 1.54 -2.86 3.00
CA SER A 140 0.92 -2.21 1.83
C SER A 140 0.98 -3.11 0.61
N ALA A 141 -0.02 -3.02 -0.27
CA ALA A 141 0.10 -3.52 -1.64
C ALA A 141 1.02 -2.60 -2.45
N MET A 142 1.80 -3.18 -3.36
CA MET A 142 2.67 -2.48 -4.32
C MET A 142 1.95 -2.51 -5.68
N GLU A 143 1.07 -1.55 -5.90
CA GLU A 143 0.40 -1.31 -7.19
C GLU A 143 1.16 -0.29 -8.04
#